data_AF-A0A9W9Z1K1-F1
#
_entry.id   AF-A0A9W9Z1K1-F1
#
_cell.length_a   1.000
_cell.length_b   1.000
_cell.length_c   1.000
_cell.angle_alpha   90.00
_cell.angle_beta   90.00
_cell.angle_gamma   90.00
#
_symmetry.space_group_name_H-M   'P 1'
#
loop_
_entity.id
_entity.type
_entity.pdbx_description
1 polymer ?
#
loop_
_entity_poly.entity_id
_entity_poly.type
_entity_poly.pdbx_seq_one_letter_code
_entity_poly.pdbx_strand_id
1 'polypeptide(L)'
;MKTMPASCNNAFQATPNGHNAWHWLKVKKVLASTAVRGIMLGLGLAISLLVVMTSNWLVGLLCGAIIACITVGVVGVIPLAGWKLGVLESLNLTLVVGLAVDYVVHLADGYVRSQKQSRRDKVRETLGHVGISVLSGACTSLGASVFMVAAKILFFFQFGIFMFCTIGLSIIYALILFTTILGIVGPEGNTGSLEPFYNWCRRKTRLSYSKGDSL
;
A
#
# COMPACT_ATOMS: atom_id res chain seq x y z
N MET A 1 15.68 20.85 31.05
CA MET A 1 16.46 20.09 32.05
C MET A 1 17.86 20.68 32.31
N LYS A 2 18.12 21.97 32.06
CA LYS A 2 19.46 22.58 32.25
C LYS A 2 19.64 23.29 33.60
N THR A 3 18.68 23.15 34.52
CA THR A 3 18.58 23.92 35.77
C THR A 3 18.29 23.06 37.01
N MET A 4 18.54 21.74 36.96
CA MET A 4 18.35 20.87 38.14
C MET A 4 19.68 20.65 38.89
N PRO A 5 19.68 20.63 40.24
CA PRO A 5 20.85 20.28 41.04
C PRO A 5 21.32 18.85 40.73
N ALA A 6 22.63 18.58 40.86
CA ALA A 6 23.23 17.27 40.53
C ALA A 6 22.56 16.08 41.24
N SER A 7 22.03 16.28 42.45
CA SER A 7 21.28 15.26 43.22
C SER A 7 19.97 14.81 42.56
N CYS A 8 19.38 15.62 41.68
CA CYS A 8 18.06 15.37 41.09
C CYS A 8 18.15 14.95 39.62
N ASN A 9 19.35 14.71 39.09
CA ASN A 9 19.56 14.45 37.66
C ASN A 9 18.93 13.13 37.17
N ASN A 10 18.61 12.21 38.09
CA ASN A 10 17.98 10.92 37.80
C ASN A 10 16.49 10.85 38.22
N ALA A 11 15.89 11.97 38.60
CA ALA A 11 14.47 11.99 38.98
C ALA A 11 13.59 11.70 37.74
N PHE A 12 12.65 10.77 37.88
CA PHE A 12 11.65 10.47 36.85
C PHE A 12 10.24 10.76 37.38
N GLN A 13 9.35 11.19 36.48
CA GLN A 13 7.94 11.39 36.81
C GLN A 13 7.18 10.08 36.57
N ALA A 14 6.48 9.60 37.60
CA ALA A 14 5.58 8.46 37.51
C ALA A 14 4.15 8.88 37.87
N THR A 15 3.18 8.22 37.26
CA THR A 15 1.76 8.38 37.63
C THR A 15 1.40 7.53 38.84
N PRO A 16 0.54 8.02 39.74
CA PRO A 16 -0.03 7.21 40.82
C PRO A 16 -0.78 6.00 40.26
N ASN A 17 -0.67 4.86 40.95
CA ASN A 17 -1.42 3.64 40.64
C ASN A 17 -2.93 3.93 40.68
N GLY A 18 -3.62 3.81 39.53
CA GLY A 18 -5.06 4.04 39.40
C GLY A 18 -5.44 5.02 38.29
N HIS A 19 -4.58 5.98 37.96
CA HIS A 19 -4.79 6.93 36.86
C HIS A 19 -3.67 6.85 35.82
N ASN A 20 -3.80 5.87 34.92
CA ASN A 20 -2.81 5.55 33.87
C ASN A 20 -2.87 6.51 32.66
N ALA A 21 -3.20 7.79 32.87
CA ALA A 21 -3.39 8.76 31.78
C ALA A 21 -2.14 8.91 30.90
N TRP A 22 -0.95 8.95 31.52
CA TRP A 22 0.33 9.04 30.81
C TRP A 22 0.65 7.77 30.01
N HIS A 23 0.28 6.60 30.54
CA HIS A 23 0.41 5.33 29.82
C HIS A 23 -0.49 5.31 28.58
N TRP A 24 -1.77 5.65 28.71
CA TRP A 24 -2.70 5.70 27.58
C TRP A 24 -2.32 6.77 26.55
N LEU A 25 -1.80 7.91 26.97
CA LEU A 25 -1.24 8.93 26.07
C LEU A 25 -0.05 8.37 25.29
N LYS A 26 0.87 7.67 25.97
CA LYS A 26 2.02 7.02 25.33
C LYS A 26 1.57 5.95 24.33
N VAL A 27 0.61 5.11 24.70
CA VAL A 27 0.04 4.08 23.81
C VAL A 27 -0.56 4.72 22.56
N LYS A 28 -1.42 5.72 22.69
CA LYS A 28 -2.00 6.44 21.54
C LYS A 28 -0.94 7.07 20.65
N LYS A 29 0.10 7.69 21.25
CA LYS A 29 1.21 8.29 20.50
C LYS A 29 2.00 7.24 19.73
N VAL A 30 2.28 6.09 20.35
CA VAL A 30 2.97 4.98 19.70
C VAL A 30 2.14 4.44 18.54
N LEU A 31 0.84 4.17 18.76
CA LEU A 31 -0.08 3.68 17.73
C LEU A 31 -0.16 4.60 16.51
N ALA A 32 -0.33 5.91 16.73
CA ALA A 32 -0.33 6.88 15.64
C ALA A 32 1.02 6.89 14.88
N SER A 33 2.14 6.86 15.61
CA SER A 33 3.47 6.85 14.99
C SER A 33 3.75 5.55 14.22
N THR A 34 3.28 4.41 14.71
CA THR A 34 3.44 3.11 14.03
C THR A 34 2.56 3.04 12.79
N ALA A 35 1.32 3.54 12.84
CA ALA A 35 0.45 3.59 11.67
C ALA A 35 1.07 4.46 10.55
N VAL A 36 1.52 5.68 10.87
CA VAL A 36 2.13 6.58 9.88
C VAL A 36 3.43 5.98 9.32
N ARG A 37 4.29 5.42 10.17
CA ARG A 37 5.53 4.76 9.72
C ARG A 37 5.22 3.54 8.86
N GLY A 38 4.22 2.74 9.24
CA GLY A 38 3.75 1.59 8.49
C GLY A 38 3.27 1.97 7.09
N ILE A 39 2.46 3.03 6.99
CA ILE A 39 2.00 3.56 5.70
C ILE A 39 3.17 4.05 4.85
N MET A 40 4.08 4.84 5.41
CA MET A 40 5.24 5.37 4.67
C MET A 40 6.17 4.26 4.16
N LEU A 41 6.48 3.28 5.02
CA LEU A 41 7.31 2.13 4.66
C LEU A 41 6.59 1.25 3.63
N GLY A 42 5.29 1.00 3.82
CA GLY A 42 4.46 0.23 2.90
C GLY A 42 4.40 0.88 1.51
N LEU A 43 4.16 2.18 1.42
CA LEU A 43 4.13 2.92 0.16
C LEU A 43 5.50 2.93 -0.52
N GLY A 44 6.58 3.16 0.23
CA GLY A 44 7.94 3.13 -0.32
C GLY A 44 8.32 1.77 -0.89
N LEU A 45 7.99 0.69 -0.16
CA LEU A 45 8.22 -0.68 -0.64
C LEU A 45 7.32 -1.02 -1.83
N ALA A 46 6.04 -0.64 -1.79
CA ALA A 46 5.10 -0.87 -2.88
C ALA A 46 5.59 -0.22 -4.18
N ILE A 47 5.97 1.06 -4.15
CA ILE A 47 6.52 1.76 -5.33
C ILE A 47 7.76 1.04 -5.84
N SER A 48 8.69 0.69 -4.95
CA SER A 48 9.94 0.01 -5.34
C SER A 48 9.66 -1.33 -6.01
N LEU A 49 8.77 -2.15 -5.43
CA LEU A 49 8.37 -3.45 -5.98
C LEU A 49 7.64 -3.30 -7.31
N LEU A 50 6.73 -2.33 -7.42
CA LEU A 50 5.98 -2.07 -8.65
C LEU A 50 6.89 -1.62 -9.80
N VAL A 51 7.88 -0.76 -9.53
CA VAL A 51 8.88 -0.34 -10.52
C VAL A 51 9.70 -1.54 -11.01
N VAL A 52 10.12 -2.42 -10.10
CA VAL A 52 10.86 -3.64 -10.46
C VAL A 52 10.00 -4.59 -11.28
N MET A 53 8.76 -4.83 -10.85
CA MET A 53 7.86 -5.78 -11.48
C MET A 53 7.41 -5.32 -12.87
N THR A 54 7.08 -4.04 -13.03
CA THR A 54 6.66 -3.47 -14.33
C THR A 54 7.84 -3.13 -15.24
N SER A 55 9.08 -3.15 -14.73
CA SER A 55 10.29 -2.69 -15.43
C SER A 55 10.15 -1.28 -16.03
N ASN A 56 9.23 -0.47 -15.51
CA ASN A 56 8.93 0.87 -15.97
C ASN A 56 8.66 1.78 -14.78
N TRP A 57 9.53 2.78 -14.58
CA TRP A 57 9.45 3.65 -13.41
C TRP A 57 8.19 4.54 -13.43
N LEU A 58 7.70 4.91 -14.63
CA LEU A 58 6.51 5.74 -14.78
C LEU A 58 5.25 4.97 -14.32
N VAL A 59 5.10 3.71 -14.73
CA VAL A 59 3.98 2.86 -14.31
C VAL A 59 4.02 2.65 -12.80
N GLY A 60 5.20 2.36 -12.24
CA GLY A 60 5.37 2.20 -10.80
C GLY A 60 4.97 3.45 -9.99
N LEU A 61 5.34 4.64 -10.46
CA LEU A 61 4.93 5.90 -9.82
C LEU A 61 3.43 6.15 -9.94
N LEU A 62 2.83 5.91 -11.11
CA LEU A 62 1.38 6.04 -11.29
C LEU A 62 0.61 5.10 -10.37
N CYS A 63 1.04 3.84 -10.26
CA CYS A 63 0.48 2.88 -9.32
C CYS A 63 0.61 3.38 -7.87
N GLY A 64 1.81 3.84 -7.48
CA GLY A 64 2.06 4.40 -6.15
C GLY A 64 1.17 5.58 -5.80
N ALA A 65 0.94 6.49 -6.75
CA ALA A 65 0.04 7.63 -6.57
C ALA A 65 -1.40 7.16 -6.32
N ILE A 66 -1.88 6.15 -7.04
CA ILE A 66 -3.23 5.59 -6.84
C ILE A 66 -3.34 4.89 -5.49
N ILE A 67 -2.34 4.10 -5.10
CA ILE A 67 -2.32 3.43 -3.79
C ILE A 67 -2.32 4.47 -2.67
N ALA A 68 -1.60 5.58 -2.82
CA ALA A 68 -1.64 6.69 -1.88
C ALA A 68 -3.04 7.32 -1.81
N CYS A 69 -3.71 7.55 -2.94
CA CYS A 69 -5.09 8.05 -2.96
C CYS A 69 -6.07 7.10 -2.28
N ILE A 70 -5.98 5.79 -2.53
CA ILE A 70 -6.80 4.77 -1.86
C ILE A 70 -6.55 4.81 -0.34
N THR A 71 -5.27 4.85 0.06
CA THR A 71 -4.89 4.86 1.48
C THR A 71 -5.44 6.10 2.18
N VAL A 72 -5.33 7.28 1.58
CA VAL A 72 -5.91 8.52 2.13
C VAL A 72 -7.43 8.43 2.22
N GLY A 73 -8.09 7.87 1.20
CA GLY A 73 -9.53 7.63 1.21
C GLY A 73 -9.98 6.75 2.39
N VAL A 74 -9.29 5.63 2.63
CA VAL A 74 -9.61 4.71 3.73
C VAL A 74 -9.27 5.32 5.09
N VAL A 75 -8.13 6.03 5.22
CA VAL A 75 -7.79 6.77 6.44
C VAL A 75 -8.90 7.77 6.80
N GLY A 76 -9.50 8.42 5.78
CA GLY A 76 -10.64 9.33 5.95
C GLY A 76 -11.92 8.66 6.46
N VAL A 77 -12.11 7.35 6.27
CA VAL A 77 -13.28 6.62 6.78
C VAL A 77 -13.28 6.54 8.31
N ILE A 78 -12.11 6.47 8.95
CA ILE A 78 -11.98 6.34 10.41
C ILE A 78 -12.65 7.51 11.17
N PRO A 79 -12.33 8.78 10.91
CA PRO A 79 -13.01 9.89 11.57
C PRO A 79 -14.49 10.02 11.16
N LEU A 80 -14.84 9.68 9.91
CA LEU A 80 -16.23 9.71 9.43
C LEU A 80 -17.11 8.66 10.14
N ALA A 81 -16.55 7.50 10.48
CA ALA A 81 -17.23 6.47 11.26
C ALA A 81 -17.24 6.77 12.78
N GLY A 82 -16.63 7.88 13.21
CA GLY A 82 -16.51 8.23 14.63
C GLY A 82 -15.60 7.30 15.43
N TRP A 83 -14.73 6.54 14.76
CA TRP A 83 -13.85 5.58 15.41
C TRP A 83 -12.65 6.26 16.05
N LYS A 84 -12.27 5.80 17.25
CA LYS A 84 -11.10 6.29 17.98
C LYS A 84 -9.88 5.51 17.54
N LEU A 85 -8.73 6.16 17.43
CA LEU A 85 -7.45 5.49 17.19
C LEU A 85 -7.12 4.54 18.35
N GLY A 86 -7.28 3.25 18.11
CA GLY A 86 -6.87 2.16 18.97
C GLY A 86 -5.86 1.24 18.28
N VAL A 87 -5.59 0.10 18.91
CA VAL A 87 -4.63 -0.90 18.40
C VAL A 87 -5.10 -1.48 17.08
N LEU A 88 -6.41 -1.74 16.98
CA LEU A 88 -7.03 -2.35 15.81
C LEU A 88 -7.00 -1.40 14.61
N GLU A 89 -7.38 -0.15 14.81
CA GLU A 89 -7.35 0.88 13.79
C GLU A 89 -5.92 1.13 13.29
N SER A 90 -4.93 1.13 14.20
CA SER A 90 -3.52 1.26 13.81
C SER A 90 -3.01 0.08 12.97
N LEU A 91 -3.41 -1.16 13.30
CA LEU A 91 -3.06 -2.35 12.54
C LEU A 91 -3.70 -2.30 11.16
N ASN A 92 -5.01 -2.02 11.13
CA ASN A 92 -5.82 -1.88 9.94
C ASN A 92 -5.25 -0.82 8.98
N LEU A 93 -4.86 0.36 9.49
CA LEU A 93 -4.20 1.41 8.72
C LEU A 93 -2.91 0.97 8.04
N THR A 94 -2.13 0.11 8.69
CA THR A 94 -0.91 -0.45 8.10
C THR A 94 -1.24 -1.48 7.03
N LEU A 95 -2.28 -2.28 7.25
CA LEU A 95 -2.74 -3.35 6.36
C LEU A 95 -3.36 -2.81 5.05
N VAL A 96 -4.01 -1.64 5.09
CA VAL A 96 -4.62 -1.00 3.90
C VAL A 96 -3.67 -0.88 2.73
N VAL A 97 -2.41 -0.51 2.99
CA VAL A 97 -1.45 -0.32 1.91
C VAL A 97 -1.23 -1.62 1.14
N GLY A 98 -1.21 -2.76 1.83
CA GLY A 98 -1.11 -4.07 1.18
C GLY A 98 -2.34 -4.39 0.32
N LEU A 99 -3.53 -4.28 0.90
CA LEU A 99 -4.78 -4.55 0.18
C LEU A 99 -5.07 -3.58 -0.96
N ALA A 100 -4.56 -2.35 -0.88
CA ALA A 100 -4.68 -1.36 -1.93
C ALA A 100 -3.78 -1.70 -3.14
N VAL A 101 -2.63 -2.35 -2.91
CA VAL A 101 -1.67 -2.70 -3.98
C VAL A 101 -2.19 -3.84 -4.84
N ASP A 102 -2.85 -4.84 -4.25
CA ASP A 102 -3.19 -6.11 -4.93
C ASP A 102 -3.96 -5.92 -6.24
N TYR A 103 -4.95 -5.03 -6.29
CA TYR A 103 -5.71 -4.83 -7.54
C TYR A 103 -4.97 -3.97 -8.57
N VAL A 104 -4.22 -2.96 -8.11
CA VAL A 104 -3.46 -2.07 -8.98
C VAL A 104 -2.30 -2.81 -9.64
N VAL A 105 -1.60 -3.68 -8.89
CA VAL A 105 -0.44 -4.44 -9.43
C VAL A 105 -0.84 -5.41 -10.54
N HIS A 106 -1.98 -6.11 -10.39
CA HIS A 106 -2.46 -7.02 -11.43
C HIS A 106 -2.84 -6.27 -12.72
N LEU A 107 -3.53 -5.14 -12.60
CA LEU A 107 -3.85 -4.30 -13.76
C LEU A 107 -2.59 -3.70 -14.40
N ALA A 108 -1.62 -3.28 -13.59
CA ALA A 108 -0.35 -2.74 -14.08
C ALA A 108 0.45 -3.80 -14.88
N ASP A 109 0.55 -5.02 -14.34
CA ASP A 109 1.21 -6.15 -15.00
C ASP A 109 0.55 -6.49 -16.33
N GLY A 110 -0.78 -6.58 -16.35
CA GLY A 110 -1.54 -6.85 -17.57
C GLY A 110 -1.38 -5.75 -18.63
N TYR A 111 -1.24 -4.49 -18.21
CA TYR A 111 -0.99 -3.37 -19.14
C TYR A 111 0.40 -3.44 -19.76
N VAL A 112 1.43 -3.77 -18.96
CA VAL A 112 2.82 -3.86 -19.43
C VAL A 112 3.02 -5.07 -20.34
N ARG A 113 2.35 -6.19 -20.08
CA ARG A 113 2.44 -7.40 -20.91
C ARG A 113 1.66 -7.33 -22.22
N SER A 114 0.71 -6.40 -22.34
CA SER A 114 -0.06 -6.21 -23.56
C SER A 114 0.85 -5.85 -24.75
N GLN A 115 0.66 -6.57 -25.85
CA GLN A 115 1.40 -6.38 -27.09
C GLN A 115 0.78 -5.32 -28.02
N LYS A 116 -0.29 -4.65 -27.58
CA LYS A 116 -0.96 -3.59 -28.36
C LYS A 116 -0.09 -2.33 -28.38
N GLN A 117 -0.21 -1.52 -29.43
CA GLN A 117 0.58 -0.29 -29.54
C GLN A 117 -0.10 0.93 -28.89
N SER A 118 -1.41 1.05 -29.04
CA SER A 118 -2.21 2.14 -28.47
C SER A 118 -2.50 1.93 -26.99
N ARG A 119 -2.35 2.97 -26.17
CA ARG A 119 -2.77 3.00 -24.74
C ARG A 119 -4.16 2.40 -24.52
N ARG A 120 -5.12 2.81 -25.35
CA ARG A 120 -6.53 2.42 -25.18
C ARG A 120 -6.74 0.93 -25.43
N ASP A 121 -6.07 0.40 -26.44
CA ASP A 121 -6.16 -1.02 -26.77
C ASP A 121 -5.47 -1.89 -25.72
N LYS A 122 -4.34 -1.42 -25.17
CA LYS A 122 -3.69 -2.06 -24.01
C LYS A 122 -4.63 -2.14 -22.82
N VAL A 123 -5.20 -1.01 -22.40
CA VAL A 123 -6.15 -0.97 -21.28
C VAL A 123 -7.35 -1.89 -21.52
N ARG A 124 -7.89 -1.91 -22.74
CA ARG A 124 -9.02 -2.78 -23.10
C ARG A 124 -8.67 -4.27 -23.01
N GLU A 125 -7.50 -4.66 -23.50
CA GLU A 125 -7.01 -6.04 -23.39
C GLU A 125 -6.78 -6.44 -21.94
N THR A 126 -6.13 -5.57 -21.16
CA THR A 126 -5.89 -5.78 -19.72
C THR A 126 -7.19 -5.94 -18.94
N LEU A 127 -8.18 -5.08 -19.19
CA LEU A 127 -9.49 -5.18 -18.55
C LEU A 127 -10.21 -6.48 -18.94
N GLY A 128 -10.10 -6.91 -20.19
CA GLY A 128 -10.70 -8.17 -20.66
C GLY A 128 -10.08 -9.42 -20.02
N HIS A 129 -8.74 -9.46 -19.90
CA HIS A 129 -8.03 -10.64 -19.39
C HIS A 129 -7.87 -10.65 -17.87
N VAL A 130 -7.45 -9.51 -17.28
CA VAL A 130 -7.10 -9.42 -15.86
C VAL A 130 -8.26 -8.83 -15.04
N GLY A 131 -9.06 -7.93 -15.64
CA GLY A 131 -10.15 -7.26 -14.93
C GLY A 131 -11.18 -8.23 -14.34
N ILE A 132 -11.53 -9.31 -15.05
CA ILE A 132 -12.48 -10.32 -14.54
C ILE A 132 -11.94 -11.06 -13.31
N SER A 133 -10.64 -11.36 -13.31
CA SER A 133 -9.97 -12.04 -12.19
C SER A 133 -9.89 -11.13 -10.97
N VAL A 134 -9.54 -9.86 -11.17
CA VAL A 134 -9.49 -8.83 -10.12
C VAL A 134 -10.87 -8.59 -9.52
N LEU A 135 -11.91 -8.47 -10.34
CA LEU A 135 -13.29 -8.27 -9.87
C LEU A 135 -13.79 -9.49 -9.08
N SER A 136 -13.53 -10.71 -9.57
CA SER A 136 -13.87 -11.94 -8.85
C SER A 136 -13.16 -12.02 -7.49
N GLY A 137 -11.86 -11.69 -7.43
CA GLY A 137 -11.10 -11.62 -6.19
C GLY A 137 -11.61 -10.56 -5.20
N ALA A 138 -12.07 -9.41 -5.71
CA ALA A 138 -12.71 -8.41 -4.88
C ALA A 138 -14.08 -8.88 -4.36
N CYS A 139 -14.91 -9.53 -5.20
CA CYS A 139 -16.20 -10.06 -4.80
C CYS A 139 -16.09 -11.09 -3.67
N THR A 140 -15.13 -12.02 -3.74
CA THR A 140 -14.91 -13.01 -2.68
C THR A 140 -14.46 -12.35 -1.37
N SER A 141 -13.59 -11.34 -1.47
CA SER A 141 -13.07 -10.60 -0.31
C SER A 141 -14.13 -9.69 0.34
N LEU A 142 -14.98 -9.06 -0.48
CA LEU A 142 -16.16 -8.32 -0.01
C LEU A 142 -17.16 -9.27 0.65
N GLY A 143 -17.42 -10.43 0.05
CA GLY A 143 -18.28 -11.46 0.63
C GLY A 143 -17.79 -11.94 1.99
N ALA A 144 -16.48 -12.20 2.12
CA ALA A 144 -15.85 -12.53 3.40
C ALA A 144 -16.01 -11.39 4.42
N SER A 145 -15.79 -10.14 3.99
CA SER A 145 -15.95 -8.97 4.86
C SER A 145 -17.38 -8.81 5.38
N VAL A 146 -18.40 -9.03 4.53
CA VAL A 146 -19.81 -9.03 4.93
C VAL A 146 -20.10 -10.13 5.95
N PHE A 147 -19.55 -11.33 5.76
CA PHE A 147 -19.70 -12.41 6.72
C PHE A 147 -19.07 -12.08 8.08
N MET A 148 -17.92 -11.39 8.09
CA MET A 148 -17.28 -10.92 9.33
C MET A 148 -18.11 -9.87 10.09
N VAL A 149 -18.85 -9.02 9.37
CA VAL A 149 -19.78 -8.05 10.00
C VAL A 149 -20.93 -8.77 10.72
N ALA A 150 -21.31 -9.97 10.31
CA ALA A 150 -22.32 -10.78 11.02
C ALA A 150 -21.79 -11.43 12.31
N ALA A 151 -20.48 -11.33 12.60
CA ALA A 151 -19.88 -11.94 13.79
C ALA A 151 -20.20 -11.14 15.07
N LYS A 152 -20.42 -11.87 16.18
CA LYS A 152 -20.72 -11.26 17.49
C LYS A 152 -19.51 -10.61 18.17
N ILE A 153 -18.29 -10.93 17.73
CA ILE A 153 -17.06 -10.40 18.33
C ILE A 153 -16.78 -9.02 17.73
N LEU A 154 -16.69 -8.00 18.59
CA LEU A 154 -16.50 -6.59 18.19
C LEU A 154 -15.27 -6.36 17.29
N PHE A 155 -14.19 -7.11 17.51
CA PHE A 155 -13.02 -7.11 16.65
C PHE A 155 -13.36 -7.45 15.19
N PHE A 156 -14.11 -8.53 14.96
CA PHE A 156 -14.48 -8.95 13.61
C PHE A 156 -15.46 -8.01 12.94
N PHE A 157 -16.38 -7.41 13.70
CA PHE A 157 -17.29 -6.40 13.19
C PHE A 157 -16.55 -5.15 12.66
N GLN A 158 -15.67 -4.58 13.48
CA GLN A 158 -14.89 -3.39 13.09
C GLN A 158 -13.93 -3.71 11.93
N PHE A 159 -13.25 -4.86 12.00
CA PHE A 159 -12.37 -5.31 10.91
C PHE A 159 -13.14 -5.56 9.62
N GLY A 160 -14.33 -6.17 9.68
CA GLY A 160 -15.18 -6.45 8.52
C GLY A 160 -15.62 -5.17 7.80
N ILE A 161 -16.09 -4.16 8.53
CA ILE A 161 -16.43 -2.85 7.94
C ILE A 161 -15.19 -2.22 7.29
N PHE A 162 -14.05 -2.26 7.99
CA PHE A 162 -12.81 -1.70 7.48
C PHE A 162 -12.34 -2.36 6.19
N MET A 163 -12.34 -3.70 6.14
CA MET A 163 -12.03 -4.49 4.96
C MET A 163 -12.99 -4.19 3.82
N PHE A 164 -14.29 -4.13 4.10
CA PHE A 164 -15.31 -3.82 3.10
C PHE A 164 -15.07 -2.45 2.45
N CYS A 165 -14.83 -1.41 3.25
CA CYS A 165 -14.50 -0.08 2.75
C CYS A 165 -13.18 -0.07 1.96
N THR A 166 -12.16 -0.76 2.46
CA THR A 166 -10.84 -0.83 1.81
C THR A 166 -10.92 -1.49 0.45
N ILE A 167 -11.54 -2.67 0.37
CA ILE A 167 -11.68 -3.43 -0.88
C ILE A 167 -12.59 -2.67 -1.85
N GLY A 168 -13.71 -2.13 -1.37
CA GLY A 168 -14.66 -1.38 -2.18
C GLY A 168 -14.04 -0.12 -2.79
N LEU A 169 -13.30 0.67 -2.01
CA LEU A 169 -12.58 1.83 -2.55
C LEU A 169 -11.43 1.40 -3.46
N SER A 170 -10.67 0.36 -3.09
CA SER A 170 -9.54 -0.12 -3.88
C SER A 170 -9.97 -0.60 -5.26
N ILE A 171 -11.05 -1.39 -5.38
CA ILE A 171 -11.55 -1.86 -6.69
C ILE A 171 -12.07 -0.70 -7.55
N ILE A 172 -12.78 0.27 -6.96
CA ILE A 172 -13.29 1.45 -7.68
C ILE A 172 -12.12 2.29 -8.23
N TYR A 173 -11.13 2.59 -7.39
CA TYR A 173 -9.96 3.35 -7.81
C TYR A 173 -9.11 2.59 -8.83
N ALA A 174 -8.93 1.27 -8.66
CA ALA A 174 -8.17 0.45 -9.57
C ALA A 174 -8.85 0.30 -10.94
N LEU A 175 -10.15 0.00 -11.00
CA LEU A 175 -10.85 -0.23 -12.25
C LEU A 175 -11.23 1.05 -12.99
N ILE A 176 -11.50 2.16 -12.28
CA ILE A 176 -11.93 3.42 -12.90
C ILE A 176 -10.77 4.39 -13.01
N LEU A 177 -10.22 4.83 -11.87
CA LEU A 177 -9.23 5.91 -11.85
C LEU A 177 -7.91 5.49 -12.50
N PHE A 178 -7.37 4.33 -12.10
CA PHE A 178 -6.09 3.85 -12.59
C PHE A 178 -6.12 3.47 -14.08
N THR A 179 -7.15 2.76 -14.54
CA THR A 179 -7.28 2.42 -15.97
C THR A 179 -7.47 3.65 -16.85
N THR A 180 -8.20 4.67 -16.38
CA THR A 180 -8.38 5.93 -17.09
C THR A 180 -7.05 6.68 -17.20
N ILE A 181 -6.28 6.74 -16.10
CA ILE A 181 -4.95 7.37 -16.10
C ILE A 181 -3.98 6.62 -17.02
N LEU A 182 -3.99 5.29 -17.02
CA LEU A 182 -3.22 4.48 -17.97
C LEU A 182 -3.64 4.75 -19.42
N GLY A 183 -4.94 4.92 -19.68
CA GLY A 183 -5.46 5.24 -21.01
C GLY A 183 -5.02 6.61 -21.53
N ILE A 184 -4.73 7.57 -20.64
CA ILE A 184 -4.32 8.94 -21.00
C ILE A 184 -2.81 9.11 -20.99
N VAL A 185 -2.11 8.58 -19.97
CA VAL A 185 -0.69 8.87 -19.66
C VAL A 185 0.18 7.61 -19.66
N GLY A 186 -0.41 6.41 -19.82
CA GLY A 186 0.33 5.15 -19.78
C GLY A 186 1.44 5.06 -20.83
N PRO A 187 2.57 4.38 -20.58
CA PRO A 187 3.65 4.32 -21.54
C PRO A 187 3.25 3.59 -22.83
N GLU A 188 3.71 4.13 -23.97
CA GLU A 188 3.62 3.52 -25.30
C GLU A 188 5.03 3.15 -25.79
N GLY A 189 5.19 1.93 -26.28
CA GLY A 189 6.49 1.39 -26.64
C GLY A 189 7.50 1.43 -25.47
N ASN A 190 8.66 2.02 -25.71
CA ASN A 190 9.81 2.01 -24.79
C ASN A 190 9.86 3.24 -23.84
N THR A 191 8.78 4.03 -23.75
CA THR A 191 8.77 5.22 -22.88
C THR A 191 8.81 4.83 -21.40
N GLY A 192 9.84 5.29 -20.69
CA GLY A 192 10.03 5.02 -19.26
C GLY A 192 10.58 3.62 -18.92
N SER A 193 11.02 2.83 -19.90
CA SER A 193 11.56 1.50 -19.64
C SER A 193 12.91 1.56 -18.91
N LEU A 194 13.02 0.75 -17.87
CA LEU A 194 14.29 0.49 -17.17
C LEU A 194 15.03 -0.70 -17.77
N GLU A 195 14.49 -1.35 -18.80
CA GLU A 195 15.14 -2.47 -19.50
C GLU A 195 16.58 -2.17 -19.94
N PRO A 196 16.93 -0.98 -20.48
CA PRO A 196 18.32 -0.68 -20.83
C PRO A 196 19.25 -0.68 -19.62
N PHE A 197 18.77 -0.13 -18.49
CA PHE A 197 19.51 -0.07 -17.24
C PHE A 197 19.63 -1.44 -16.56
N TYR A 198 18.54 -2.22 -16.53
CA TYR A 198 18.52 -3.59 -16.04
C TYR A 198 19.47 -4.49 -16.85
N ASN A 199 19.42 -4.40 -18.18
CA ASN A 199 20.30 -5.16 -19.06
C ASN A 199 21.77 -4.72 -18.94
N TRP A 200 22.05 -3.44 -18.70
CA TRP A 200 23.39 -2.94 -18.40
C TRP A 200 23.92 -3.50 -17.08
N CYS A 201 23.13 -3.45 -16.00
CA CYS A 201 23.48 -4.06 -14.72
C CYS A 201 23.75 -5.56 -14.87
N ARG A 202 22.86 -6.30 -15.55
CA ARG A 202 23.00 -7.75 -15.79
C ARG A 202 24.25 -8.09 -16.61
N ARG A 203 24.59 -7.27 -17.61
CA ARG A 203 25.83 -7.42 -18.39
C ARG A 203 27.06 -7.21 -17.51
N LYS A 204 27.05 -6.21 -16.63
CA LYS A 204 28.15 -5.91 -15.72
C LYS A 204 28.40 -7.06 -14.73
N THR A 205 27.34 -7.67 -14.19
CA THR A 205 27.46 -8.83 -13.30
C THR A 205 27.99 -10.08 -14.02
N ARG A 206 27.53 -10.35 -15.26
CA ARG A 206 28.06 -11.45 -16.09
C ARG A 206 29.54 -11.27 -16.45
N LEU A 207 29.96 -10.05 -16.76
CA LEU A 207 31.37 -9.73 -17.04
C LEU A 207 32.26 -9.91 -15.81
N SER A 208 31.76 -9.59 -14.61
CA SER A 208 32.48 -9.85 -13.36
C SER A 208 32.65 -11.35 -13.08
N TYR A 209 31.63 -12.17 -13.39
CA TYR A 209 31.69 -13.62 -13.21
C TYR A 209 32.73 -14.27 -14.16
N SER A 210 32.71 -13.91 -15.44
CA SER A 210 33.67 -14.42 -16.44
C SER A 210 35.14 -14.05 -16.14
N LYS A 211 35.39 -12.97 -15.39
CA LYS A 211 36.73 -12.57 -14.95
C LYS A 211 37.20 -13.28 -13.67
N GLY A 212 36.29 -13.89 -12.91
CA GLY A 212 36.61 -14.69 -11.72
C GLY A 212 37.02 -16.12 -12.06
N ASP A 213 36.47 -16.69 -13.13
CA ASP A 213 36.79 -18.06 -13.59
C ASP A 213 38.09 -18.15 -14.44
N SER A 214 38.79 -17.03 -14.64
CA SER A 214 40.04 -16.93 -15.42
C SER A 214 41.28 -16.63 -14.57
N LEU A 215 41.18 -16.80 -13.25
CA LEU A 215 42.27 -16.79 -12.25
C LEU A 215 42.32 -18.14 -11.55
#